data_AF-A0A1C6TUQ0-F1
#
_entry.id   AF-A0A1C6TUQ0-F1
#
_cell.length_a   1.000
_cell.length_b   1.000
_cell.length_c   1.000
_cell.angle_alpha   90.00
_cell.angle_beta   90.00
_cell.angle_gamma   90.00
#
_symmetry.space_group_name_H-M   'P 1'
#
loop_
_entity.id
_entity.type
_entity.pdbx_description
1 polymer ?
#
loop_
_entity_poly.entity_id
_entity_poly.type
_entity_poly.pdbx_seq_one_letter_code
_entity_poly.pdbx_strand_id
1 'polypeptide(L)'
;MGIRVTKTPAAPAPAAAETTSATPATPRGVEDVLRIAAGSSAARTRQLAERIGRLVQELTGRVEAEEATRQEREAAEQRRRELAEAAEKLASQLAEVRQELRATGRSDSVDSPPRNRREGAAQRAAMRQWAVANGYEVKDRGRISREICEAYAAATQEVTR
;
A
#
# COMPACT_ATOMS: atom_id res chain seq x y z
N MET A 1 41.08 -64.82 35.52
CA MET A 1 41.79 -65.79 34.67
C MET A 1 41.26 -65.60 33.25
N GLY A 2 41.94 -65.11 32.23
CA GLY A 2 43.30 -64.66 32.01
C GLY A 2 43.34 -64.30 30.52
N ILE A 3 43.48 -63.02 30.22
CA ILE A 3 43.60 -62.44 28.88
C ILE A 3 44.80 -63.11 28.18
N ARG A 4 44.60 -63.71 27.01
CA ARG A 4 45.71 -64.12 26.14
C ARG A 4 45.97 -63.02 25.12
N VAL A 5 46.98 -62.21 25.44
CA VAL A 5 47.72 -61.39 24.49
C VAL A 5 48.74 -62.31 23.81
N THR A 6 48.73 -62.37 22.49
CA THR A 6 49.90 -62.81 21.71
C THR A 6 50.26 -61.70 20.75
N LYS A 7 51.52 -61.27 20.80
CA LYS A 7 52.08 -60.14 20.05
C LYS A 7 53.12 -60.67 19.06
N THR A 8 53.20 -60.01 17.89
CA THR A 8 54.41 -59.78 17.02
C THR A 8 54.83 -60.93 16.06
N PRO A 9 55.59 -60.71 14.95
CA PRO A 9 55.91 -59.49 14.13
C PRO A 9 55.74 -59.61 12.58
N ALA A 10 55.81 -58.44 11.91
CA ALA A 10 56.47 -58.08 10.63
C ALA A 10 56.31 -58.88 9.30
N ALA A 11 55.73 -58.19 8.29
CA ALA A 11 56.10 -57.98 6.85
C ALA A 11 56.84 -59.08 6.03
N PRO A 12 56.51 -59.30 4.72
CA PRO A 12 56.60 -58.26 3.68
C PRO A 12 55.49 -58.25 2.60
N ALA A 13 55.42 -57.15 1.84
CA ALA A 13 54.68 -57.04 0.58
C ALA A 13 55.22 -58.05 -0.47
N PRO A 14 54.41 -58.43 -1.48
CA PRO A 14 54.55 -57.73 -2.75
C PRO A 14 53.25 -57.53 -3.55
N ALA A 15 53.34 -56.57 -4.48
CA ALA A 15 52.69 -56.54 -5.79
C ALA A 15 51.16 -56.38 -5.88
N ALA A 16 50.78 -55.13 -6.21
CA ALA A 16 49.96 -54.77 -7.35
C ALA A 16 48.69 -55.60 -7.63
N ALA A 17 47.55 -55.07 -7.20
CA ALA A 17 46.33 -55.11 -8.00
C ALA A 17 45.40 -53.96 -7.58
N GLU A 18 45.17 -53.07 -8.56
CA GLU A 18 43.91 -52.37 -8.76
C GLU A 18 43.52 -51.34 -7.71
N THR A 19 44.05 -50.14 -7.90
CA THR A 19 43.28 -48.91 -7.77
C THR A 19 41.95 -49.05 -8.51
N THR A 20 40.89 -49.54 -7.85
CA THR A 20 39.54 -49.05 -8.17
C THR A 20 39.46 -47.63 -7.68
N SER A 21 39.87 -46.71 -8.55
CA SER A 21 39.53 -45.31 -8.47
C SER A 21 38.01 -45.19 -8.43
N ALA A 22 37.46 -45.07 -7.22
CA ALA A 22 36.13 -44.56 -7.02
C ALA A 22 36.10 -43.16 -7.66
N THR A 23 35.49 -43.07 -8.83
CA THR A 23 35.28 -41.78 -9.51
C THR A 23 34.35 -40.96 -8.62
N PRO A 24 34.68 -39.70 -8.29
CA PRO A 24 33.70 -38.80 -7.70
C PRO A 24 32.66 -38.51 -8.78
N ALA A 25 31.56 -39.26 -8.78
CA ALA A 25 30.41 -38.92 -9.59
C ALA A 25 29.89 -37.58 -9.06
N THR A 26 30.21 -36.49 -9.76
CA THR A 26 29.46 -35.24 -9.61
C THR A 26 27.97 -35.59 -9.68
N PRO A 27 27.13 -35.09 -8.76
CA PRO A 27 25.71 -35.36 -8.82
C PRO A 27 25.21 -34.84 -10.17
N ARG A 28 24.85 -35.75 -11.07
CA ARG A 28 24.30 -35.39 -12.38
C ARG A 28 22.99 -34.64 -12.14
N GLY A 29 22.83 -33.50 -12.80
CA GLY A 29 21.57 -32.75 -12.76
C GLY A 29 20.42 -33.62 -13.27
N VAL A 30 19.23 -33.44 -12.70
CA VAL A 30 18.03 -34.21 -13.10
C VAL A 30 17.78 -34.11 -14.60
N GLU A 31 17.97 -32.93 -15.18
CA GLU A 31 17.84 -32.67 -16.62
C GLU A 31 18.84 -33.48 -17.47
N ASP A 32 20.08 -33.61 -17.01
CA ASP A 32 21.10 -34.39 -17.69
C ASP A 32 20.77 -35.88 -17.66
N VAL A 33 20.26 -36.37 -16.53
CA VAL A 33 19.81 -37.76 -16.40
C VAL A 33 18.61 -38.04 -17.30
N LEU A 34 17.65 -37.11 -17.38
CA LEU A 34 16.49 -37.22 -18.27
C LEU A 34 16.90 -37.21 -19.74
N ARG A 35 17.88 -36.38 -20.12
CA ARG A 35 18.43 -36.32 -21.48
C ARG A 35 19.06 -37.66 -21.90
N ILE A 36 19.84 -38.27 -21.01
CA ILE A 36 20.45 -39.59 -21.28
C ILE A 36 19.36 -40.68 -21.34
N ALA A 37 18.39 -40.63 -20.43
CA ALA A 37 17.29 -41.60 -20.38
C ALA A 37 16.38 -41.54 -21.62
N ALA A 38 16.21 -40.36 -22.22
CA ALA A 38 15.49 -40.19 -23.47
C ALA A 38 16.16 -40.89 -24.66
N GLY A 39 17.50 -40.99 -24.66
CA GLY A 39 18.28 -41.71 -25.66
C GLY A 39 18.41 -43.22 -25.41
N SER A 40 17.84 -43.74 -24.31
CA SER A 40 17.92 -45.16 -23.96
C SER A 40 17.16 -46.03 -24.97
N SER A 41 17.68 -47.21 -25.29
CA SER A 41 17.00 -48.19 -26.15
C SER A 41 15.76 -48.81 -25.48
N ALA A 42 15.69 -48.82 -24.14
CA ALA A 42 14.56 -49.34 -23.38
C ALA A 42 13.36 -48.37 -23.39
N ALA A 43 12.22 -48.83 -23.94
CA ALA A 43 11.01 -48.01 -24.04
C ALA A 43 10.49 -47.50 -22.68
N ARG A 44 10.54 -48.35 -21.64
CA ARG A 44 10.14 -47.99 -20.28
C ARG A 44 10.96 -46.81 -19.73
N THR A 45 12.26 -46.78 -20.01
CA THR A 45 13.16 -45.72 -19.55
C THR A 45 12.81 -44.40 -20.21
N ARG A 46 12.51 -44.40 -21.52
CA ARG A 46 12.06 -43.19 -22.23
C ARG A 46 10.72 -42.68 -21.70
N GLN A 47 9.75 -43.57 -21.48
CA GLN A 47 8.44 -43.21 -20.93
C GLN A 47 8.54 -42.60 -19.52
N LEU A 48 9.41 -43.15 -18.67
CA LEU A 48 9.67 -42.57 -17.34
C LEU A 48 10.35 -41.21 -17.45
N ALA A 49 11.32 -41.05 -18.33
CA ALA A 49 11.98 -39.76 -18.56
C ALA A 49 10.98 -38.68 -19.03
N GLU A 50 10.10 -39.01 -19.95
CA GLU A 50 9.03 -38.10 -20.40
C GLU A 50 8.07 -37.74 -19.27
N ARG A 51 7.65 -38.72 -18.47
CA ARG A 51 6.72 -38.48 -17.35
C ARG A 51 7.35 -37.59 -16.28
N ILE A 52 8.59 -37.88 -15.91
CA ILE A 52 9.32 -37.08 -14.92
C ILE A 52 9.57 -35.68 -15.49
N GLY A 53 9.96 -35.56 -16.76
CA GLY A 53 10.13 -34.26 -17.42
C GLY A 53 8.85 -33.42 -17.40
N ARG A 54 7.69 -34.04 -17.69
CA ARG A 54 6.39 -33.36 -17.58
C ARG A 54 6.08 -32.88 -16.16
N LEU A 55 6.34 -33.71 -15.15
CA LEU A 55 6.13 -33.33 -13.75
C LEU A 55 7.06 -32.19 -13.31
N VAL A 56 8.32 -32.22 -13.74
CA VAL A 56 9.27 -31.14 -13.47
C VAL A 56 8.78 -29.84 -14.10
N GLN A 57 8.36 -29.86 -15.36
CA GLN A 57 7.80 -28.69 -16.04
C GLN A 57 6.56 -28.13 -15.33
N GLU A 58 5.65 -29.01 -14.88
CA GLU A 58 4.46 -28.61 -14.12
C GLU A 58 4.83 -27.95 -12.79
N LEU A 59 5.77 -28.54 -12.04
CA LEU A 59 6.21 -27.98 -10.76
C LEU A 59 6.95 -26.67 -10.93
N THR A 60 7.85 -26.57 -11.92
CA THR A 60 8.54 -25.32 -12.26
C THR A 60 7.52 -24.23 -12.58
N GLY A 61 6.53 -24.52 -13.44
CA GLY A 61 5.50 -23.54 -13.77
C GLY A 61 4.65 -23.10 -12.56
N ARG A 62 4.39 -24.00 -11.60
CA ARG A 62 3.70 -23.63 -10.34
C ARG A 62 4.55 -22.72 -9.47
N VAL A 63 5.84 -23.00 -9.33
CA VAL A 63 6.78 -22.16 -8.55
C VAL A 63 6.92 -20.78 -9.18
N GLU A 64 7.10 -20.71 -10.50
CA GLU A 64 7.18 -19.44 -11.23
C GLU A 64 5.89 -18.61 -11.09
N ALA A 65 4.72 -19.25 -11.13
CA ALA A 65 3.45 -18.57 -10.91
C ALA A 65 3.34 -18.01 -9.48
N GLU A 66 3.75 -18.78 -8.46
CA GLU A 66 3.78 -18.30 -7.08
C GLU A 66 4.75 -17.11 -6.89
N GLU A 67 5.94 -17.19 -7.49
CA GLU A 67 6.92 -16.10 -7.48
C GLU A 67 6.39 -14.85 -8.19
N ALA A 68 5.73 -15.00 -9.34
CA ALA A 68 5.09 -13.88 -10.03
C ALA A 68 4.05 -13.19 -9.14
N THR A 69 3.18 -13.96 -8.47
CA THR A 69 2.20 -13.38 -7.54
C THR A 69 2.85 -12.67 -6.35
N ARG A 70 4.00 -13.17 -5.87
CA ARG A 70 4.76 -12.53 -4.80
C ARG A 70 5.35 -11.20 -5.27
N GLN A 71 5.97 -11.19 -6.45
CA GLN A 71 6.54 -9.99 -7.05
C GLN A 71 5.47 -8.91 -7.30
N GLU A 72 4.28 -9.30 -7.77
CA GLU A 72 3.15 -8.37 -7.95
C GLU A 72 2.72 -7.74 -6.62
N ARG A 73 2.65 -8.52 -5.54
CA ARG A 73 2.32 -8.02 -4.20
C ARG A 73 3.38 -7.06 -3.68
N GLU A 74 4.66 -7.42 -3.79
CA GLU A 74 5.76 -6.57 -3.36
C GLU A 74 5.81 -5.25 -4.16
N ALA A 75 5.60 -5.30 -5.47
CA ALA A 75 5.51 -4.11 -6.31
C ALA A 75 4.29 -3.23 -5.94
N ALA A 76 3.15 -3.84 -5.61
CA ALA A 76 1.98 -3.11 -5.14
C ALA A 76 2.23 -2.45 -3.77
N GLU A 77 2.92 -3.12 -2.86
CA GLU A 77 3.32 -2.55 -1.56
C GLU A 77 4.31 -1.39 -1.72
N GLN A 78 5.29 -1.51 -2.61
CA GLN A 78 6.23 -0.42 -2.93
C GLN A 78 5.49 0.81 -3.45
N ARG A 79 4.59 0.63 -4.43
CA ARG A 79 3.75 1.72 -4.95
C ARG A 79 2.89 2.37 -3.86
N ARG A 80 2.34 1.57 -2.94
CA ARG A 80 1.58 2.10 -1.79
C ARG A 80 2.45 2.94 -0.86
N ARG A 81 3.69 2.51 -0.60
CA ARG A 81 4.65 3.29 0.22
C ARG A 81 5.02 4.60 -0.47
N GLU A 82 5.34 4.57 -1.76
CA GLU A 82 5.63 5.76 -2.55
C GLU A 82 4.46 6.76 -2.54
N LEU A 83 3.22 6.26 -2.71
CA LEU A 83 2.03 7.10 -2.62
C LEU A 83 1.81 7.67 -1.22
N ALA A 84 2.08 6.89 -0.17
CA ALA A 84 1.99 7.37 1.21
C ALA A 84 3.02 8.48 1.48
N GLU A 85 4.28 8.28 1.08
CA GLU A 85 5.33 9.29 1.19
C GLU A 85 5.00 10.55 0.38
N ALA A 86 4.47 10.40 -0.84
CA ALA A 86 4.03 11.52 -1.66
C ALA A 86 2.86 12.28 -0.99
N ALA A 87 1.91 11.56 -0.38
CA ALA A 87 0.80 12.15 0.35
C ALA A 87 1.28 12.92 1.60
N GLU A 88 2.25 12.38 2.34
CA GLU A 88 2.86 13.07 3.49
C GLU A 88 3.59 14.35 3.06
N LYS A 89 4.35 14.31 1.96
CA LYS A 89 5.01 15.49 1.38
C LYS A 89 4.01 16.56 0.94
N LEU A 90 2.91 16.16 0.29
CA LEU A 90 1.85 17.09 -0.08
C LEU A 90 1.19 17.68 1.16
N ALA A 91 0.93 16.87 2.19
CA ALA A 91 0.32 17.31 3.43
C ALA A 91 1.19 18.34 4.17
N SER A 92 2.52 18.15 4.19
CA SER A 92 3.45 19.12 4.79
C SER A 92 3.49 20.43 4.01
N GLN A 93 3.57 20.38 2.68
CA GLN A 93 3.50 21.57 1.82
C GLN A 93 2.19 22.35 2.01
N LEU A 94 1.06 21.66 2.05
CA LEU A 94 -0.24 22.29 2.32
C LEU A 94 -0.33 22.86 3.74
N ALA A 95 0.29 22.22 4.72
CA ALA A 95 0.33 22.73 6.08
C ALA A 95 1.14 24.03 6.17
N GLU A 96 2.27 24.11 5.46
CA GLU A 96 3.10 25.33 5.34
C GLU A 96 2.30 26.48 4.71
N VAL A 97 1.70 26.26 3.55
CA VAL A 97 0.86 27.28 2.88
C VAL A 97 -0.31 27.73 3.78
N ARG A 98 -0.95 26.80 4.52
CA ARG A 98 -2.00 27.17 5.48
C ARG A 98 -1.47 28.01 6.65
N GLN A 99 -0.24 27.77 7.10
CA GLN A 99 0.38 28.58 8.16
C GLN A 99 0.67 30.00 7.66
N GLU A 100 1.21 30.14 6.46
CA GLU A 100 1.43 31.46 5.82
C GLU A 100 0.13 32.23 5.62
N LEU A 101 -0.91 31.56 5.12
CA LEU A 101 -2.25 32.15 4.96
C LEU A 101 -2.88 32.52 6.32
N ARG A 102 -2.67 31.73 7.37
CA ARG A 102 -3.11 32.11 8.72
C ARG A 102 -2.32 33.31 9.24
N ALA A 103 -1.02 33.38 9.03
CA ALA A 103 -0.20 34.50 9.49
C ALA A 103 -0.64 35.82 8.84
N THR A 104 -0.99 35.79 7.56
CA THR A 104 -1.49 36.96 6.81
C THR A 104 -2.96 37.29 7.09
N GLY A 105 -3.82 36.30 7.33
CA GLY A 105 -5.24 36.52 7.65
C GLY A 105 -5.56 36.77 9.13
N ARG A 106 -4.65 36.43 10.06
CA ARG A 106 -4.85 36.63 11.51
C ARG A 106 -4.83 38.11 11.90
N SER A 107 -4.10 38.95 11.16
CA SER A 107 -4.06 40.39 11.41
C SER A 107 -5.42 41.07 11.14
N ASP A 108 -6.17 40.65 10.12
CA ASP A 108 -7.50 41.24 9.82
C ASP A 108 -8.61 40.78 10.78
N SER A 109 -8.49 39.57 11.36
CA SER A 109 -9.54 39.02 12.20
C SER A 109 -9.46 39.43 13.67
N VAL A 110 -8.30 39.88 14.16
CA VAL A 110 -8.15 40.36 15.55
C VAL A 110 -8.67 41.79 15.71
N ASP A 111 -8.71 42.57 14.63
CA ASP A 111 -9.19 43.97 14.65
C ASP A 111 -10.68 44.11 14.28
N SER A 112 -11.36 43.01 13.96
CA SER A 112 -12.82 43.03 13.77
C SER A 112 -13.53 43.01 15.13
N PRO A 113 -14.17 44.12 15.57
CA PRO A 113 -14.89 44.14 16.83
C PRO A 113 -15.98 43.05 16.82
N PRO A 114 -16.23 42.36 17.96
CA PRO A 114 -17.28 41.36 18.02
C PRO A 114 -18.62 42.02 17.74
N ARG A 115 -19.09 41.97 16.48
CA ARG A 115 -20.42 42.44 16.12
C ARG A 115 -21.41 41.68 16.98
N ASN A 116 -22.11 42.42 17.84
CA ASN A 116 -23.00 41.87 18.85
C ASN A 116 -24.03 40.93 18.20
N ARG A 117 -23.79 39.62 18.32
CA ARG A 117 -24.62 38.60 17.67
C ARG A 117 -26.08 38.69 18.12
N ARG A 118 -26.33 39.21 19.34
CA ARG A 118 -27.67 39.44 19.90
C ARG A 118 -28.37 40.60 19.19
N GLU A 119 -27.65 41.67 18.90
CA GLU A 119 -28.17 42.83 18.16
C GLU A 119 -28.56 42.45 16.73
N GLY A 120 -27.70 41.69 16.03
CA GLY A 120 -28.04 41.18 14.70
C GLY A 120 -29.19 40.16 14.70
N ALA A 121 -29.44 39.46 15.81
CA ALA A 121 -30.60 38.57 15.94
C ALA A 121 -31.89 39.36 16.19
N ALA A 122 -31.84 40.38 17.05
CA ALA A 122 -32.95 41.28 17.33
C ALA A 122 -33.37 42.07 16.08
N GLN A 123 -32.41 42.63 15.34
CA GLN A 123 -32.68 43.34 14.08
C GLN A 123 -33.36 42.44 13.05
N ARG A 124 -32.90 41.19 12.90
CA ARG A 124 -33.55 40.22 12.01
C ARG A 124 -34.96 39.84 12.48
N ALA A 125 -35.22 39.81 13.78
CA ALA A 125 -36.58 39.58 14.29
C ALA A 125 -37.50 40.76 13.95
N ALA A 126 -37.04 42.00 14.16
CA ALA A 126 -37.78 43.21 13.80
C ALA A 126 -38.07 43.29 12.29
N MET A 127 -37.07 43.00 11.45
CA MET A 127 -37.24 42.94 9.99
C MET A 127 -38.30 41.91 9.58
N ARG A 128 -38.36 40.73 10.22
CA ARG A 128 -39.39 39.72 9.92
C ARG A 128 -40.79 40.19 10.31
N GLN A 129 -40.93 40.80 11.49
CA GLN A 129 -42.22 41.33 11.94
C GLN A 129 -42.74 42.42 11.01
N TRP A 130 -41.87 43.34 10.61
CA TRP A 130 -42.20 44.36 9.62
C TRP A 130 -42.56 43.75 8.26
N ALA A 131 -41.78 42.78 7.78
CA ALA A 131 -42.02 42.13 6.50
C ALA A 131 -43.40 41.45 6.46
N VAL A 132 -43.76 40.68 7.49
CA VAL A 132 -45.08 40.04 7.60
C VAL A 132 -46.21 41.07 7.66
N ALA A 133 -46.03 42.17 8.41
CA ALA A 133 -47.01 43.25 8.49
C ALA A 133 -47.22 43.98 7.15
N ASN A 134 -46.21 44.00 6.28
CA ASN A 134 -46.26 44.60 4.94
C ASN A 134 -46.58 43.58 3.83
N GLY A 135 -46.93 42.33 4.19
CA GLY A 135 -47.35 41.31 3.23
C GLY A 135 -46.23 40.56 2.52
N TYR A 136 -44.98 40.68 2.97
CA TYR A 136 -43.85 39.91 2.44
C TYR A 136 -43.78 38.52 3.06
N GLU A 137 -43.53 37.51 2.23
CA GLU A 137 -43.36 36.12 2.67
C GLU A 137 -41.93 35.89 3.21
N VAL A 138 -41.81 35.60 4.52
CA VAL A 138 -40.51 35.35 5.17
C VAL A 138 -40.56 34.07 5.98
N LYS A 139 -39.49 33.27 5.87
CA LYS A 139 -39.29 32.08 6.70
C LYS A 139 -39.09 32.45 8.18
N ASP A 140 -39.70 31.67 9.08
CA ASP A 140 -39.67 31.88 10.54
C ASP A 140 -38.23 31.87 11.12
N ARG A 141 -37.29 31.19 10.44
CA ARG A 141 -35.88 31.12 10.81
C ARG A 141 -34.97 31.24 9.58
N GLY A 142 -33.75 31.74 9.80
CA GLY A 142 -32.69 31.78 8.78
C GLY A 142 -32.39 33.18 8.21
N ARG A 143 -31.67 33.22 7.09
CA ARG A 143 -31.32 34.47 6.38
C ARG A 143 -32.58 35.09 5.75
N ILE A 144 -32.70 36.41 5.85
CA ILE A 144 -33.79 37.19 5.23
C ILE A 144 -33.37 37.52 3.79
N SER A 145 -34.32 37.51 2.85
CA SER A 145 -34.04 37.88 1.46
C SER A 145 -33.49 39.31 1.39
N ARG A 146 -32.60 39.55 0.42
CA ARG A 146 -31.94 40.85 0.25
C ARG A 146 -32.95 41.97 -0.04
N GLU A 147 -33.97 41.67 -0.82
CA GLU A 147 -35.04 42.61 -1.19
C GLU A 147 -35.77 43.17 0.04
N ILE A 148 -36.07 42.30 1.01
CA ILE A 148 -36.76 42.68 2.25
C ILE A 148 -35.85 43.51 3.16
N CYS A 149 -34.55 43.20 3.17
CA CYS A 149 -33.57 43.99 3.90
C CYS A 149 -33.46 45.42 3.35
N GLU A 150 -33.46 45.57 2.03
CA GLU A 150 -33.42 46.87 1.34
C GLU A 150 -34.73 47.65 1.56
N ALA A 151 -35.89 47.00 1.46
CA ALA A 151 -37.19 47.63 1.70
C ALA A 151 -37.35 48.11 3.15
N TYR A 152 -36.92 47.30 4.13
CA TYR A 152 -36.90 47.69 5.54
C TYR A 152 -35.96 48.88 5.79
N ALA A 153 -34.76 48.86 5.18
CA ALA A 153 -33.81 49.95 5.32
C ALA A 153 -34.38 51.27 4.76
N ALA A 154 -35.00 51.23 3.58
CA ALA A 154 -35.67 52.38 2.98
C ALA A 154 -36.79 52.92 3.90
N ALA A 155 -37.67 52.03 4.40
CA ALA A 155 -38.74 52.41 5.31
C ALA A 155 -38.22 53.03 6.62
N THR A 156 -37.14 52.51 7.19
CA THR A 156 -36.55 53.08 8.41
C THR A 156 -35.83 54.42 8.18
N GLN A 157 -35.23 54.64 7.01
CA GLN A 157 -34.59 55.91 6.64
C GLN A 157 -35.61 57.02 6.38
N GLU A 158 -36.76 56.68 5.82
CA GLU A 158 -37.85 57.64 5.59
C GLU A 158 -38.47 58.14 6.91
N VAL A 159 -38.52 57.29 7.93
CA VAL A 159 -39.03 57.65 9.27
C VAL A 159 -38.04 58.54 10.06
N THR A 160 -36.78 58.60 9.66
CA THR A 160 -35.74 59.38 10.37
C THR A 160 -35.40 60.74 9.72
N ARG A 161 -36.10 61.14 8.65
CA ARG A 161 -35.98 62.45 8.00
C ARG A 161 -37.17 63.34 8.36
#